data_AF-T0UQS3-F1
#
_entry.id   AF-T0UQS3-F1
#
_cell.length_a   1.000
_cell.length_b   1.000
_cell.length_c   1.000
_cell.angle_alpha   90.00
_cell.angle_beta   90.00
_cell.angle_gamma   90.00
#
_symmetry.space_group_name_H-M   'P 1'
#
loop_
_entity.id
_entity.type
_entity.pdbx_description
1 polymer ?
#
loop_
_entity_poly.entity_id
_entity_poly.type
_entity_poly.pdbx_seq_one_letter_code
_entity_poly.pdbx_strand_id
1 'polypeptide(L)'
;MRPIADIAGGYIKLFLDSKLGQELLEETNTGKNVMNLNTQKIVSIEIPKLPALKQAYLLQRYEQGLRDYKRKMTRAQQEWQHIRDEVEKNLF
;
A
#
# COMPACT_ATOMS: atom_id res chain seq x y z
N MET A 1 -2.92 -18.04 28.07
CA MET A 1 -1.69 -17.34 27.61
C MET A 1 -2.11 -16.37 26.51
N ARG A 2 -1.94 -15.05 26.70
CA ARG A 2 -2.26 -14.03 25.66
C ARG A 2 -1.07 -13.96 24.69
N PRO A 3 -1.27 -13.95 23.36
CA PRO A 3 -0.15 -13.95 22.43
C PRO A 3 0.62 -12.64 22.51
N ILE A 4 1.94 -12.74 22.71
CA ILE A 4 2.91 -11.65 22.60
C ILE A 4 3.24 -11.53 21.11
N ALA A 5 2.48 -10.71 20.39
CA ALA A 5 2.78 -10.28 19.03
C ALA A 5 2.06 -8.93 18.80
N ASP A 6 2.62 -7.87 19.37
CA ASP A 6 1.93 -6.58 19.55
C ASP A 6 1.66 -5.79 18.25
N ILE A 7 2.15 -6.26 17.09
CA ILE A 7 1.99 -5.57 15.81
C ILE A 7 1.72 -6.57 14.68
N ALA A 8 0.61 -6.40 13.97
CA ALA A 8 0.23 -7.20 12.82
C ALA A 8 1.12 -6.89 11.61
N GLY A 9 1.62 -7.91 10.92
CA GLY A 9 2.48 -7.74 9.74
C GLY A 9 1.84 -6.89 8.62
N GLY A 10 0.53 -7.02 8.43
CA GLY A 10 -0.22 -6.17 7.49
C GLY A 10 -0.16 -4.68 7.86
N TYR A 11 -0.22 -4.37 9.16
CA TYR A 11 -0.15 -2.98 9.63
C TYR A 11 1.26 -2.40 9.49
N ILE A 12 2.30 -3.21 9.69
CA ILE A 12 3.69 -2.81 9.39
C ILE A 12 3.83 -2.42 7.92
N LYS A 13 3.31 -3.27 7.01
CA LYS A 13 3.32 -2.97 5.58
C LYS A 13 2.56 -1.67 5.28
N LEU A 14 1.35 -1.51 5.82
CA LEU A 14 0.54 -0.31 5.63
C LEU A 14 1.27 0.96 6.10
N PHE A 15 2.00 0.88 7.21
CA PHE A 15 2.81 1.98 7.70
C PHE A 15 3.97 2.30 6.76
N LEU A 16 4.73 1.29 6.32
CA LEU A 16 5.86 1.49 5.40
C LEU A 16 5.42 2.01 4.03
N ASP A 17 4.26 1.60 3.54
CA ASP A 17 3.66 2.10 2.28
C ASP A 17 3.09 3.54 2.42
N SER A 18 2.99 4.08 3.64
CA SER A 18 2.54 5.46 3.86
C SER A 18 3.63 6.47 3.52
N LYS A 19 3.24 7.73 3.25
CA LYS A 19 4.19 8.82 2.98
C LYS A 19 5.29 8.91 4.06
N LEU A 20 4.89 8.87 5.33
CA LEU A 20 5.82 8.90 6.45
C LEU A 20 6.74 7.67 6.47
N GLY A 21 6.20 6.48 6.20
CA GLY A 21 6.99 5.25 6.11
C GLY A 21 8.04 5.31 5.01
N GLN A 22 7.67 5.86 3.84
CA GLN A 22 8.59 6.06 2.71
C GLN A 22 9.66 7.10 3.03
N GLU A 23 9.31 8.24 3.64
CA GLU A 23 10.28 9.25 4.08
C GLU A 23 11.32 8.65 5.05
N LEU A 24 10.87 7.86 6.03
CA LEU A 24 11.75 7.17 6.97
C LEU A 24 12.64 6.12 6.27
N LEU A 25 12.11 5.40 5.28
CA LEU A 25 12.89 4.46 4.46
C LEU A 25 13.95 5.19 3.62
N GLU A 26 13.65 6.37 3.09
CA GLU A 26 14.57 7.19 2.30
C GLU A 26 15.70 7.78 3.16
N GLU A 27 15.40 8.32 4.34
CA GLU A 27 16.41 8.80 5.30
C GLU A 27 17.40 7.68 5.68
N THR A 28 16.87 6.48 5.80
CA THR A 28 17.61 5.26 6.09
C THR A 28 18.55 4.85 4.93
N ASN A 29 18.25 5.27 3.69
CA ASN A 29 18.92 4.85 2.46
C ASN A 29 20.10 5.76 2.01
N THR A 30 20.79 6.41 2.95
CA THR A 30 21.84 7.43 2.67
C THR A 30 23.15 6.92 2.00
N GLY A 31 23.16 5.72 1.42
CA GLY A 31 24.33 5.12 0.76
C GLY A 31 24.25 5.18 -0.77
N LYS A 32 25.20 5.91 -1.39
CA LYS A 32 25.45 6.03 -2.84
C LYS A 32 25.00 4.82 -3.69
N ASN A 33 24.07 5.08 -4.62
CA ASN A 33 23.89 4.48 -5.96
C ASN A 33 23.92 2.94 -6.16
N VAL A 34 23.89 2.15 -5.10
CA VAL A 34 23.63 0.72 -5.17
C VAL A 34 22.68 0.41 -4.03
N MET A 35 21.58 -0.29 -4.32
CA MET A 35 20.51 -0.67 -3.39
C MET A 35 21.03 -1.65 -2.32
N ASN A 36 21.96 -1.19 -1.51
CA ASN A 36 22.50 -1.89 -0.37
C ASN A 36 21.59 -1.55 0.80
N LEU A 37 20.40 -2.15 0.81
CA LEU A 37 19.46 -2.08 1.92
C LEU A 37 20.22 -2.56 3.16
N ASN A 38 20.70 -1.62 3.98
CA ASN A 38 21.29 -1.98 5.25
C ASN A 38 20.14 -2.45 6.14
N THR A 39 19.89 -3.76 6.17
CA THR A 39 18.77 -4.39 6.88
C THR A 39 18.70 -3.94 8.34
N GLN A 40 19.85 -3.63 8.96
CA GLN A 40 19.93 -3.14 10.35
C GLN A 40 19.26 -1.77 10.54
N LYS A 41 19.32 -0.95 9.50
CA LYS A 41 18.83 0.42 9.45
C LYS A 41 17.32 0.48 9.18
N ILE A 42 16.79 -0.49 8.42
CA ILE A 42 15.33 -0.69 8.29
C ILE A 42 14.74 -1.18 9.60
N VAL A 43 15.45 -2.06 10.32
CA VAL A 43 15.03 -2.56 11.65
C VAL A 43 14.97 -1.45 12.70
N SER A 44 15.67 -0.32 12.52
CA SER A 44 15.58 0.83 13.43
C SER A 44 14.36 1.73 13.23
N ILE A 45 13.54 1.50 12.20
CA ILE A 45 12.32 2.27 11.99
C ILE A 45 11.31 1.92 13.09
N GLU A 46 10.99 2.89 13.95
CA GLU A 46 10.01 2.71 15.01
C GLU A 46 8.58 2.68 14.43
N ILE A 47 7.96 1.51 14.49
CA ILE A 47 6.56 1.34 14.08
C ILE A 47 5.63 1.76 15.24
N PRO A 48 4.63 2.65 15.01
CA PRO A 48 3.70 3.05 16.05
C PRO A 48 2.90 1.87 16.62
N LYS A 49 3.03 1.63 17.92
CA LYS A 49 2.30 0.58 18.64
C LYS A 49 0.85 1.00 18.88
N LEU A 50 -0.06 0.48 18.07
CA LEU A 50 -1.50 0.70 18.23
C LEU A 50 -2.19 -0.53 18.85
N PRO A 51 -3.33 -0.38 19.55
CA PRO A 51 -4.13 -1.51 19.97
C PRO A 51 -4.52 -2.41 18.78
N ALA A 52 -4.53 -3.72 18.97
CA ALA A 52 -4.82 -4.69 17.90
C ALA A 52 -6.12 -4.38 17.14
N LEU A 53 -7.17 -3.95 17.84
CA LEU A 53 -8.45 -3.55 17.23
C LEU A 53 -8.28 -2.37 16.25
N LYS A 54 -7.44 -1.39 16.60
CA LYS A 54 -7.17 -0.23 15.74
C LYS A 54 -6.32 -0.62 14.53
N GLN A 55 -5.35 -1.52 14.71
CA GLN A 55 -4.57 -2.07 13.59
C GLN A 55 -5.48 -2.82 12.61
N ALA A 56 -6.37 -3.68 13.11
CA ALA A 56 -7.34 -4.42 12.29
C ALA A 56 -8.30 -3.48 11.54
N TYR A 57 -8.82 -2.46 12.23
CA TYR A 57 -9.66 -1.44 11.60
C TYR A 57 -8.96 -0.73 10.44
N LEU A 58 -7.73 -0.26 10.64
CA LEU A 58 -6.96 0.43 9.59
C LEU A 58 -6.72 -0.47 8.37
N LEU A 59 -6.37 -1.73 8.60
CA LEU A 59 -6.18 -2.72 7.54
C LEU A 59 -7.46 -2.93 6.74
N GLN A 60 -8.58 -3.19 7.41
CA GLN A 60 -9.85 -3.42 6.75
C GLN A 60 -10.28 -2.20 5.92
N ARG A 61 -10.10 -0.98 6.44
CA ARG A 61 -10.43 0.26 5.72
C ARG A 61 -9.56 0.44 4.49
N TYR A 62 -8.26 0.19 4.60
CA TYR A 62 -7.35 0.24 3.45
C TYR A 62 -7.74 -0.76 2.37
N GLU A 63 -7.93 -2.03 2.74
CA GLU A 63 -8.29 -3.08 1.78
C GLU A 63 -9.63 -2.81 1.10
N GLN A 64 -10.62 -2.32 1.85
CA GLN A 64 -11.90 -1.91 1.30
C GLN A 64 -11.72 -0.79 0.26
N GLY A 65 -10.98 0.26 0.62
CA GLY A 65 -10.68 1.37 -0.30
C GLY A 65 -9.95 0.89 -1.56
N LEU A 66 -8.97 0.00 -1.43
CA LEU A 66 -8.23 -0.56 -2.55
C LEU A 66 -9.13 -1.40 -3.48
N ARG A 67 -10.03 -2.21 -2.92
CA ARG A 67 -11.03 -2.96 -3.72
C ARG A 67 -11.96 -2.02 -4.47
N ASP A 68 -12.45 -0.98 -3.79
CA ASP A 68 -13.34 0.00 -4.39
C ASP A 68 -12.64 0.79 -5.51
N TYR A 69 -11.39 1.20 -5.29
CA TYR A 69 -10.55 1.84 -6.30
C TYR A 69 -10.38 0.95 -7.54
N LYS A 70 -9.93 -0.29 -7.35
CA LYS A 70 -9.73 -1.25 -8.46
C LYS A 70 -11.01 -1.44 -9.27
N ARG A 71 -12.15 -1.65 -8.60
CA ARG A 71 -13.46 -1.80 -9.24
C ARG A 71 -13.82 -0.58 -10.10
N LYS A 72 -13.61 0.63 -9.58
CA LYS A 72 -13.89 1.88 -10.30
C LYS A 72 -12.98 2.03 -11.53
N MET A 73 -11.69 1.73 -11.40
CA MET A 73 -10.74 1.78 -12.52
C MET A 73 -11.10 0.78 -13.62
N THR A 74 -11.43 -0.46 -13.26
CA THR A 74 -11.85 -1.49 -14.22
C THR A 74 -13.09 -1.04 -14.98
N ARG A 75 -14.09 -0.48 -14.28
CA ARG A 75 -15.30 0.03 -14.91
C ARG A 75 -15.01 1.17 -15.88
N ALA A 76 -14.21 2.15 -15.48
CA ALA A 76 -13.82 3.26 -16.34
C ALA A 76 -13.07 2.77 -17.60
N GLN A 77 -12.19 1.76 -17.45
CA GLN A 77 -11.48 1.15 -18.58
C GLN A 77 -12.43 0.42 -19.53
N GLN A 78 -13.41 -0.32 -19.00
CA GLN A 78 -14.42 -1.01 -19.80
C GLN A 78 -15.31 -0.02 -20.57
N GLU A 79 -15.78 1.03 -19.90
CA GLU A 79 -16.57 2.10 -20.52
C GLU A 79 -15.78 2.80 -21.64
N TRP A 80 -14.49 3.09 -21.40
CA TRP A 80 -13.63 3.68 -22.43
C TRP A 80 -13.40 2.75 -23.63
N GLN A 81 -13.13 1.47 -23.38
CA GLN A 81 -12.95 0.51 -24.46
C GLN A 81 -14.22 0.35 -25.29
N HIS A 82 -15.39 0.31 -24.64
CA HIS A 82 -16.67 0.24 -25.33
C HIS A 82 -16.88 1.41 -26.30
N ILE A 83 -16.61 2.65 -25.87
CA ILE A 83 -16.70 3.84 -26.74
C ILE A 83 -15.74 3.72 -27.93
N ARG A 84 -14.51 3.22 -27.72
CA ARG A 84 -13.55 3.04 -28.81
C ARG A 84 -14.05 2.01 -29.83
N ASP A 85 -14.58 0.90 -29.36
CA ASP A 85 -15.14 -0.15 -30.22
C ASP A 85 -16.36 0.37 -31.00
N GLU A 86 -17.20 1.19 -30.37
CA GLU A 86 -18.32 1.85 -31.05
C GLU A 86 -17.84 2.81 -32.13
N VAL A 87 -16.85 3.65 -31.85
CA VAL A 87 -16.27 4.56 -32.86
C VAL A 87 -15.70 3.76 -34.03
N GLU A 88 -14.91 2.72 -33.76
CA GLU A 88 -14.30 1.89 -34.80
C GLU A 88 -15.34 1.23 -35.72
N LYS A 89 -16.42 0.70 -35.15
CA LYS A 89 -17.54 0.11 -35.91
C LYS A 89 -18.26 1.09 -36.83
N ASN A 90 -18.18 2.39 -36.56
CA ASN A 90 -18.82 3.42 -37.40
C ASN A 90 -17.85 4.02 -38.44
N LEU A 91 -16.59 3.58 -38.48
CA LEU A 91 -15.62 4.01 -39.48
C LEU A 91 -15.61 3.14 -40.75
N PHE A 92 -16.28 1.98 -40.73
CA PHE A 92 -16.41 1.02 -41.83
C PHE A 92 -17.83 0.46 -41.91
#